data_AF-A0A3P1WM66-F1
#
_entry.id   AF-A0A3P1WM66-F1
#
_cell.length_a   1.000
_cell.length_b   1.000
_cell.length_c   1.000
_cell.angle_alpha   90.00
_cell.angle_beta   90.00
_cell.angle_gamma   90.00
#
_symmetry.space_group_name_H-M   'P 1'
#
loop_
_entity.id
_entity.type
_entity.pdbx_description
1 polymer ?
#
loop_
_entity_poly.entity_id
_entity_poly.type
_entity_poly.pdbx_seq_one_letter_code
_entity_poly.pdbx_strand_id
1 'polypeptide(L)'
;MEHAQEVQPAVRLVLERQAVEGGPRSRSIRAIAPQVGVNTETLRLWCNRYGPEAEATPVAESLEEQNKRLKRELAEARRANEILKAASAFFARELDRPTTR
;
A
#
# COMPACT_ATOMS: atom_id res chain seq x y z
N MET A 1 21.24 -24.91 26.20
CA MET A 1 21.16 -24.64 24.75
C MET A 1 19.84 -25.18 24.17
N GLU A 2 18.69 -24.83 24.75
CA GLU A 2 17.38 -25.40 24.33
C GLU A 2 16.51 -24.43 23.52
N HIS A 3 16.75 -23.11 23.60
CA HIS A 3 15.88 -22.10 22.97
C HIS A 3 16.02 -21.96 21.45
N ALA A 4 16.95 -22.66 20.80
CA ALA A 4 17.12 -22.59 19.35
C ALA A 4 16.02 -23.35 18.58
N GLN A 5 15.37 -24.33 19.23
CA GLN A 5 14.43 -25.24 18.57
C GLN A 5 13.02 -24.64 18.44
N GLU A 6 12.70 -23.58 19.19
CA GLU A 6 11.37 -22.94 19.20
C GLU A 6 11.25 -21.71 18.28
N VAL A 7 12.36 -21.24 17.71
CA VAL A 7 12.41 -20.00 16.93
C VAL A 7 11.52 -20.05 15.68
N GLN A 8 11.61 -21.13 14.90
CA GLN A 8 10.85 -21.26 13.66
C GLN A 8 9.32 -21.40 13.91
N PRO A 9 8.86 -22.27 14.83
CA PRO A 9 7.44 -22.31 15.20
C PRO A 9 6.89 -20.97 15.70
N ALA A 10 7.66 -20.26 16.54
CA ALA A 10 7.24 -18.99 17.12
C ALA A 10 7.03 -17.91 16.06
N VAL A 11 7.96 -17.78 15.11
CA VAL A 11 7.86 -16.82 14.01
C VAL A 11 6.68 -17.16 13.10
N ARG A 12 6.46 -18.45 12.81
CA ARG A 12 5.32 -18.90 12.00
C ARG A 12 3.97 -18.53 12.65
N LEU A 13 3.82 -18.77 13.95
CA LEU A 13 2.61 -18.41 14.70
C LEU A 13 2.29 -16.91 14.66
N VAL A 14 3.33 -16.07 14.73
CA VAL A 14 3.16 -14.60 14.61
C VAL A 14 2.62 -14.23 13.24
N LEU A 15 3.13 -14.85 12.17
CA LEU A 15 2.72 -14.56 10.79
C LEU A 15 1.31 -15.08 10.49
N GLU A 16 0.98 -16.28 10.97
CA GLU A 16 -0.37 -16.85 10.85
C GLU A 16 -1.40 -15.95 11.54
N ARG A 17 -1.11 -15.49 12.77
CA ARG A 17 -1.97 -14.53 13.47
C ARG A 17 -2.07 -13.20 12.73
N GLN A 18 -0.95 -12.69 12.20
CA GLN A 18 -0.94 -11.47 11.40
C GLN A 18 -1.81 -11.60 10.15
N ALA A 19 -1.81 -12.75 9.48
CA ALA A 19 -2.63 -13.01 8.30
C ALA A 19 -4.13 -13.09 8.64
N VAL A 20 -4.50 -13.64 9.81
CA VAL A 20 -5.89 -13.80 10.25
C VAL A 20 -6.48 -12.51 10.82
N GLU A 21 -5.76 -11.83 11.73
CA GLU A 21 -6.27 -10.64 12.43
C GLU A 21 -6.00 -9.34 11.65
N GLY A 22 -5.03 -9.33 10.74
CA GLY A 22 -4.55 -8.13 10.06
C GLY A 22 -3.90 -7.11 11.00
N GLY A 23 -3.51 -5.96 10.44
CA GLY A 23 -2.89 -4.86 11.19
C GLY A 23 -1.39 -5.05 11.46
N PRO A 24 -0.81 -4.25 12.36
CA PRO A 24 0.64 -4.17 12.52
C PRO A 24 1.20 -5.42 13.20
N ARG A 25 2.33 -5.93 12.67
CA ARG A 25 3.05 -7.11 13.19
C ARG A 25 3.35 -7.04 14.69
N SER A 26 3.56 -5.84 15.24
CA SER A 26 3.79 -5.62 16.68
C SER A 26 2.62 -6.09 17.56
N ARG A 27 1.39 -6.04 17.05
CA ARG A 27 0.19 -6.52 17.75
C ARG A 27 0.22 -8.05 17.84
N SER A 28 0.50 -8.73 16.75
CA SER A 28 0.63 -10.19 16.70
C SER A 28 1.77 -10.69 17.58
N ILE A 29 2.93 -10.00 17.55
CA ILE A 29 4.08 -10.32 18.42
C ILE A 29 3.69 -10.23 19.90
N ARG A 30 3.04 -9.13 20.34
CA ARG A 30 2.63 -8.97 21.75
C ARG A 30 1.68 -10.06 22.23
N ALA A 31 0.85 -10.56 21.32
CA ALA A 31 -0.16 -11.54 21.67
C ALA A 31 0.37 -12.98 21.62
N ILE A 32 1.41 -13.28 20.83
CA ILE A 32 2.05 -14.60 20.72
C ILE A 32 3.22 -14.77 21.70
N ALA A 33 3.97 -13.71 22.02
CA ALA A 33 5.10 -13.75 22.95
C ALA A 33 4.79 -14.46 24.29
N PRO A 34 3.68 -14.18 25.00
CA PRO A 34 3.34 -14.91 26.23
C PRO A 34 2.93 -16.37 25.98
N GLN A 35 2.41 -16.72 24.80
CA GLN A 35 2.01 -18.09 24.47
C GLN A 35 3.22 -19.01 24.23
N VAL A 36 4.31 -18.42 23.72
CA VAL A 36 5.57 -19.12 23.45
C VAL A 36 6.54 -18.98 24.64
N GLY A 37 6.20 -18.18 25.66
CA GLY A 37 7.06 -17.98 26.84
C GLY A 37 8.31 -17.15 26.57
N VAL A 38 8.30 -16.33 25.52
CA VAL A 38 9.45 -15.47 25.13
C VAL A 38 9.11 -13.99 25.30
N ASN A 39 10.14 -13.16 25.48
CA ASN A 39 9.95 -11.72 25.50
C ASN A 39 9.52 -11.23 24.10
N THR A 40 8.67 -10.20 24.05
CA THR A 40 8.21 -9.57 22.82
C THR A 40 9.38 -9.06 21.96
N GLU A 41 10.44 -8.54 22.59
CA GLU A 41 11.60 -8.04 21.86
C GLU A 41 12.42 -9.18 21.25
N THR A 42 12.57 -10.30 21.96
CA THR A 42 13.21 -11.51 21.43
C THR A 42 12.45 -12.05 20.24
N LEU A 43 11.12 -12.15 20.36
CA LEU A 43 10.26 -12.62 19.27
C LEU A 43 10.28 -11.68 18.07
N ARG A 44 10.38 -10.36 18.31
CA ARG A 44 10.56 -9.36 17.24
C ARG A 44 11.88 -9.55 16.50
N LEU A 45 12.99 -9.74 17.22
CA LEU A 45 14.30 -10.03 16.62
C LEU A 45 14.26 -11.30 15.78
N TRP A 46 13.58 -12.35 16.27
CA TRP A 46 13.39 -13.58 15.51
C TRP A 46 12.52 -13.39 14.26
N CYS A 47 11.41 -12.64 14.36
CA CYS A 47 10.58 -12.32 13.21
C CYS A 47 11.34 -11.50 12.15
N ASN A 48 12.24 -10.61 12.57
CA ASN A 48 13.06 -9.83 11.65
C ASN A 48 14.17 -10.66 11.00
N ARG A 49 14.74 -11.64 11.72
CA ARG A 49 15.87 -12.45 11.27
C ARG A 49 15.46 -13.69 10.47
N TYR A 50 14.36 -14.32 10.86
CA TYR A 50 13.92 -15.62 10.35
C TYR A 50 12.50 -15.59 9.76
N GLY A 51 11.77 -14.48 9.89
CA GLY A 51 10.52 -14.32 9.18
C GLY A 51 10.77 -14.24 7.68
N PRO A 52 9.78 -14.61 6.84
CA PRO A 52 9.82 -14.23 5.44
C PRO A 52 9.98 -12.71 5.43
N GLU A 53 10.97 -12.24 4.68
CA GLU A 53 11.18 -10.83 4.41
C GLU A 53 9.80 -10.29 4.07
N ALA A 54 9.25 -9.45 4.96
CA ALA A 54 7.95 -8.85 4.72
C ALA A 54 8.11 -8.23 3.35
N GLU A 55 7.39 -8.75 2.34
CA GLU A 55 7.52 -8.36 0.94
C GLU A 55 7.88 -6.89 0.94
N ALA A 56 9.13 -6.59 0.54
CA ALA A 56 9.73 -5.28 0.76
C ALA A 56 8.65 -4.28 0.38
N THR A 57 8.05 -3.62 1.38
CA THR A 57 6.94 -2.70 1.15
C THR A 57 7.45 -1.83 0.03
N PRO A 58 6.86 -1.89 -1.19
CA PRO A 58 7.49 -1.35 -2.38
C PRO A 58 7.88 0.05 -1.99
N VAL A 59 9.20 0.32 -1.98
CA VAL A 59 9.78 1.52 -1.36
C VAL A 59 8.83 2.63 -1.73
N ALA A 60 8.05 3.11 -0.75
CA ALA A 60 6.96 4.01 -1.04
C ALA A 60 7.64 5.14 -1.80
N GLU A 61 7.29 5.32 -3.09
CA GLU A 61 7.91 6.34 -3.93
C GLU A 61 8.06 7.58 -3.07
N SER A 62 9.22 8.22 -3.10
CA SER A 62 9.40 9.40 -2.26
C SER A 62 8.20 10.33 -2.48
N LEU A 63 7.70 10.98 -1.43
CA LEU A 63 6.56 11.88 -1.56
C LEU A 63 6.78 12.91 -2.69
N GLU A 64 8.05 13.23 -2.98
CA GLU A 64 8.46 14.05 -4.13
C GLU A 64 8.20 13.39 -5.50
N GLU A 65 8.51 12.10 -5.64
CA GLU A 65 8.27 11.32 -6.85
C GLU A 65 6.77 11.14 -7.11
N GLN A 66 6.00 10.82 -6.06
CA GLN A 66 4.55 10.74 -6.14
C GLN A 66 3.95 12.10 -6.53
N ASN A 67 4.40 13.20 -5.92
CA ASN A 67 3.95 14.54 -6.27
C ASN A 67 4.29 14.89 -7.72
N LYS A 68 5.47 14.52 -8.20
CA LYS A 68 5.89 14.78 -9.58
C LYS A 68 5.04 14.00 -10.58
N ARG A 69 4.75 12.73 -10.30
CA ARG A 69 3.85 11.91 -11.12
C ARG A 69 2.44 12.50 -11.15
N LEU A 70 1.86 12.77 -9.98
CA LEU A 70 0.52 13.34 -9.86
C LEU A 70 0.40 14.70 -10.57
N LYS A 71 1.42 15.56 -10.47
CA LYS A 71 1.44 16.84 -11.22
C LYS A 71 1.42 16.65 -12.74
N ARG A 72 2.09 15.62 -13.25
CA ARG A 72 2.09 15.29 -14.68
C ARG A 72 0.72 14.78 -15.13
N GLU A 73 0.15 13.82 -14.41
CA GLU A 73 -1.19 13.28 -14.69
C GLU A 73 -2.25 14.38 -14.67
N LEU A 74 -2.18 15.27 -13.67
CA LEU A 74 -3.12 16.38 -13.54
C LEU A 74 -2.97 17.42 -14.66
N ALA A 75 -1.76 17.66 -15.15
CA ALA A 75 -1.53 18.54 -16.31
C ALA A 75 -2.11 17.93 -17.60
N GLU A 76 -1.92 16.64 -17.81
CA GLU A 76 -2.46 15.91 -18.96
C GLU A 76 -3.99 15.88 -18.94
N ALA A 77 -4.59 15.53 -17.79
CA ALA A 77 -6.03 15.54 -17.61
C ALA A 77 -6.65 16.92 -17.85
N ARG A 78 -5.99 18.01 -17.42
CA ARG A 78 -6.43 19.37 -17.71
C ARG A 78 -6.37 19.68 -19.20
N ARG A 79 -5.29 19.31 -19.88
CA ARG A 79 -5.15 19.52 -21.33
C ARG A 79 -6.26 18.80 -22.11
N ALA A 80 -6.53 17.54 -21.76
CA ALA A 80 -7.62 16.77 -22.37
C ALA A 80 -8.99 17.43 -22.13
N ASN A 81 -9.25 17.88 -20.90
CA ASN A 81 -10.49 18.58 -20.58
C ASN A 81 -10.67 19.87 -21.39
N GLU A 82 -9.61 20.65 -21.60
CA GLU A 82 -9.72 21.87 -22.41
C GLU A 82 -10.05 21.57 -23.87
N ILE A 83 -9.48 20.52 -24.44
CA ILE A 83 -9.84 20.06 -25.80
C ILE A 83 -11.31 19.64 -25.86
N LEU A 84 -11.77 18.85 -24.88
CA LEU A 84 -13.15 18.37 -24.82
C LEU A 84 -14.15 19.51 -24.63
N LYS A 85 -13.83 20.50 -23.78
CA LYS A 85 -14.64 21.71 -23.62
C LYS A 85 -14.70 22.51 -24.91
N ALA A 86 -13.57 22.70 -25.59
CA ALA A 86 -13.52 23.42 -26.86
C ALA A 86 -14.35 22.71 -27.94
N ALA A 87 -14.24 21.39 -28.05
CA ALA A 87 -15.06 20.59 -28.96
C ALA A 87 -16.55 20.70 -28.62
N SER A 88 -16.91 20.59 -27.34
CA SER A 88 -18.30 20.71 -26.88
C SER A 88 -18.87 22.09 -27.21
N ALA A 89 -18.10 23.16 -26.98
CA ALA A 89 -18.50 24.53 -27.32
C ALA A 89 -18.66 24.73 -28.84
N PHE A 90 -17.78 24.11 -29.65
CA PHE A 90 -17.90 24.14 -31.10
C PHE A 90 -19.20 23.47 -31.58
N PHE A 91 -19.49 22.27 -31.10
CA PHE A 91 -20.71 21.55 -31.48
C PHE A 91 -21.99 22.22 -30.99
N ALA A 92 -22.00 22.78 -29.78
CA ALA A 92 -23.14 23.54 -29.27
C ALA A 92 -23.49 24.72 -30.20
N ARG A 93 -22.47 25.46 -30.68
CA ARG A 93 -22.66 26.57 -31.63
C ARG A 93 -23.20 26.13 -32.99
N GLU A 94 -22.82 24.94 -33.46
CA GLU A 94 -23.33 24.39 -34.72
C GLU A 94 -24.79 23.96 -34.60
N LEU A 95 -25.18 23.40 -33.44
CA LEU A 95 -26.58 23.02 -33.15
C LEU A 95 -27.52 24.23 -33.05
N ASP A 96 -27.04 25.35 -32.53
CA ASP A 96 -27.83 26.60 -32.40
C ASP A 96 -28.00 27.36 -33.73
N ARG A 97 -27.36 26.91 -34.82
CA ARG A 97 -27.52 27.55 -36.13
C ARG A 97 -28.88 27.14 -36.72
N PRO A 98 -29.78 28.09 -37.05
CA PRO A 98 -31.06 27.73 -37.65
C PRO A 98 -30.80 27.02 -38.97
N THR A 99 -31.27 25.78 -39.06
CA THR A 99 -31.33 25.03 -40.31
C THR A 99 -32.42 25.69 -41.16
N THR A 100 -32.04 26.69 -41.95
CA THR A 100 -32.94 27.22 -42.98
C THR A 100 -33.14 26.11 -44.01
N ARG A 101 -34.29 25.46 -43.95
CA ARG A 101 -34.77 24.52 -44.96
C ARG A 101 -35.64 25.25 -45.97
#